data_AF-A0A832BUI6-F1
#
_entry.id   AF-A0A832BUI6-F1
#
_cell.length_a   1.000
_cell.length_b   1.000
_cell.length_c   1.000
_cell.angle_alpha   90.00
_cell.angle_beta   90.00
_cell.angle_gamma   90.00
#
_symmetry.space_group_name_H-M   'P 1'
#
loop_
_entity.id
_entity.type
_entity.pdbx_description
1 polymer ?
#
loop_
_entity_poly.entity_id
_entity_poly.type
_entity_poly.pdbx_seq_one_letter_code
_entity_poly.pdbx_strand_id
1 'polypeptide(L)'
;MKNGLKRKLALATIVYWFLLVYIIGALIWWLVLLQKQNESIAQLKLLQLNQSSVSANDRTELEKKRQAVREEESRNTTKYLGEGITFLALILIGAVFVYRAVRRQLKTQQQQQNFMMAVTHELKTPIAVAKLNLETLQKHQLDENKRQKIIQMTLQETNRLNTLTNNILVSSQLEDGRYAVSKEELNLSDLLKSSVSDFRNRFPERSWQTGIDEEVEIIGDSLLLTILVNNLLENAIKYSPKEKTVYCSLYREKGRIVLEVKDEGIGIADEEKKRVFEKFYRIGNEATRTTKGTGLGLYLCKKIAEDHNADIQVTDNSPTGCIFAVSFKTAK
;
A
#
# COMPACT_ATOMS: atom_id res chain seq x y z
N MET A 1 -8.62 -16.77 11.91
CA MET A 1 -8.75 -15.42 11.31
C MET A 1 -8.99 -15.40 9.79
N LYS A 2 -8.30 -16.20 8.95
CA LYS A 2 -8.49 -16.22 7.46
C LYS A 2 -9.94 -16.48 6.99
N ASN A 3 -10.70 -17.29 7.72
CA ASN A 3 -12.11 -17.53 7.43
C ASN A 3 -12.97 -16.27 7.65
N GLY A 4 -12.56 -15.36 8.54
CA GLY A 4 -13.28 -14.12 8.82
C GLY A 4 -13.19 -13.11 7.67
N LEU A 5 -12.00 -12.86 7.11
CA LEU A 5 -11.85 -11.89 6.02
C LEU A 5 -12.39 -12.42 4.69
N LYS A 6 -12.10 -13.68 4.33
CA LYS A 6 -12.71 -14.29 3.14
C LYS A 6 -14.24 -14.25 3.25
N ARG A 7 -14.80 -14.51 4.45
CA ARG A 7 -16.23 -14.32 4.71
C ARG A 7 -16.67 -12.85 4.64
N LYS A 8 -15.94 -11.89 5.20
CA LYS A 8 -16.29 -10.45 5.13
C LYS A 8 -16.24 -9.93 3.69
N LEU A 9 -15.21 -10.29 2.91
CA LEU A 9 -15.10 -9.97 1.50
C LEU A 9 -16.19 -10.67 0.67
N ALA A 10 -16.45 -11.95 0.93
CA ALA A 10 -17.54 -12.68 0.27
C ALA A 10 -18.89 -12.06 0.61
N LEU A 11 -19.17 -11.77 1.88
CA LEU A 11 -20.40 -11.14 2.34
C LEU A 11 -20.56 -9.73 1.78
N ALA A 12 -19.51 -8.90 1.81
CA ALA A 12 -19.53 -7.59 1.18
C ALA A 12 -19.76 -7.68 -0.34
N THR A 13 -19.18 -8.69 -1.00
CA THR A 13 -19.37 -8.92 -2.44
C THR A 13 -20.80 -9.40 -2.74
N ILE A 14 -21.36 -10.30 -1.92
CA ILE A 14 -22.74 -10.77 -2.04
C ILE A 14 -23.72 -9.62 -1.83
N VAL A 15 -23.56 -8.86 -0.74
CA VAL A 15 -24.39 -7.68 -0.43
C VAL A 15 -24.29 -6.65 -1.55
N TYR A 16 -23.08 -6.40 -2.07
CA TYR A 16 -22.86 -5.49 -3.20
C TYR A 16 -23.62 -5.93 -4.45
N TRP A 17 -23.47 -7.19 -4.88
CA TRP A 17 -24.15 -7.71 -6.07
C TRP A 17 -25.67 -7.74 -5.89
N PHE A 18 -26.14 -8.15 -4.71
CA PHE A 18 -27.57 -8.11 -4.39
C PHE A 18 -28.14 -6.70 -4.52
N LEU A 19 -27.47 -5.71 -3.91
CA LEU A 19 -27.91 -4.32 -3.94
C LEU A 19 -27.81 -3.72 -5.35
N LEU A 20 -26.77 -4.05 -6.11
CA LEU A 20 -26.61 -3.61 -7.50
C LEU A 20 -27.71 -4.18 -8.40
N VAL A 21 -27.99 -5.49 -8.30
CA VAL A 21 -29.08 -6.14 -9.03
C VAL A 21 -30.42 -5.54 -8.65
N TYR A 22 -30.66 -5.27 -7.36
CA TYR A 22 -31.86 -4.62 -6.89
C TYR A 22 -32.03 -3.21 -7.47
N ILE A 23 -30.98 -2.39 -7.46
CA ILE A 23 -31.02 -1.02 -8.02
C ILE A 23 -31.27 -1.06 -9.53
N ILE A 24 -30.60 -1.94 -10.27
CA ILE A 24 -30.80 -2.09 -11.71
C ILE A 24 -32.23 -2.57 -12.00
N GLY A 25 -32.73 -3.54 -11.25
CA GLY A 25 -34.12 -4.01 -11.35
C GLY A 25 -35.14 -2.91 -11.07
N ALA A 26 -34.90 -2.10 -10.04
CA ALA A 26 -35.75 -0.95 -9.70
C ALA A 26 -35.73 0.12 -10.81
N LEU A 27 -34.57 0.38 -11.42
CA LEU A 27 -34.44 1.32 -12.55
C LEU A 27 -35.21 0.81 -13.79
N ILE A 28 -35.09 -0.48 -14.11
CA ILE A 28 -35.81 -1.10 -15.22
C ILE A 28 -37.32 -1.05 -14.96
N TRP A 29 -37.75 -1.42 -13.76
CA TRP A 29 -39.17 -1.35 -13.37
C TRP A 29 -39.72 0.07 -13.50
N TRP A 30 -38.97 1.06 -13.03
CA TRP A 30 -39.34 2.47 -13.14
C TRP A 30 -39.45 2.93 -14.60
N LEU A 31 -38.54 2.49 -15.47
CA LEU A 31 -38.58 2.81 -16.91
C LEU A 31 -39.82 2.20 -17.58
N VAL A 32 -40.14 0.93 -17.28
CA VAL A 32 -41.36 0.26 -17.78
C VAL A 32 -42.61 0.98 -17.29
N LEU A 33 -42.64 1.40 -16.03
CA LEU A 33 -43.76 2.14 -15.45
C LEU A 33 -43.98 3.48 -16.16
N LEU A 34 -42.91 4.23 -16.43
CA LEU A 34 -42.96 5.49 -17.17
C LEU A 34 -43.47 5.30 -18.61
N GLN A 35 -43.00 4.25 -19.29
CA GLN A 35 -43.45 3.95 -20.64
C GLN A 35 -44.95 3.61 -20.67
N LYS A 36 -45.40 2.76 -19.74
CA LYS A 36 -46.83 2.41 -19.61
C LYS A 36 -47.70 3.62 -19.26
N GLN A 37 -47.20 4.53 -18.43
CA GLN A 37 -47.90 5.78 -18.11
C GLN A 37 -48.01 6.70 -19.34
N ASN A 38 -46.93 6.83 -20.11
CA ASN A 38 -46.90 7.62 -21.35
C ASN A 38 -47.92 7.11 -22.38
N GLU A 39 -47.93 5.79 -22.62
CA GLU A 39 -48.91 5.12 -23.49
C GLU A 39 -50.35 5.34 -23.00
N SER A 40 -50.59 5.22 -21.69
CA SER A 40 -51.93 5.40 -21.11
C SER A 40 -52.46 6.83 -21.27
N ILE A 41 -51.59 7.84 -21.10
CA ILE A 41 -51.93 9.25 -21.31
C ILE A 41 -52.23 9.50 -22.80
N ALA A 42 -51.42 8.94 -23.70
CA ALA A 42 -51.65 9.05 -25.15
C ALA A 42 -53.01 8.44 -25.55
N GLN A 43 -53.32 7.25 -25.05
CA GLN A 43 -54.61 6.58 -25.28
C GLN A 43 -55.79 7.42 -24.78
N LEU A 44 -55.73 7.97 -23.56
CA LEU A 44 -56.79 8.82 -23.01
C LEU A 44 -57.00 10.10 -23.84
N LYS A 45 -55.91 10.77 -24.25
CA LYS A 45 -55.98 11.95 -25.14
C LYS A 45 -56.63 11.59 -26.48
N LEU A 46 -56.29 10.44 -27.07
CA LEU A 46 -56.89 9.96 -28.32
C LEU A 46 -58.38 9.62 -28.17
N LEU A 47 -58.80 9.03 -27.05
CA LEU A 47 -60.21 8.73 -26.77
C LEU A 47 -61.06 10.01 -26.62
N GLN A 48 -60.55 11.03 -25.94
CA GLN A 48 -61.22 12.33 -25.82
C GLN A 48 -61.44 12.99 -27.19
N LEU A 49 -60.41 12.94 -28.05
CA LEU A 49 -60.52 13.44 -29.43
C LEU A 49 -61.57 12.66 -30.24
N ASN A 50 -61.76 11.37 -29.99
CA ASN A 50 -62.77 10.55 -30.69
C ASN A 50 -64.21 10.82 -30.26
N GLN A 51 -64.44 11.28 -29.03
CA GLN A 51 -65.77 11.58 -28.49
C GLN A 51 -66.27 12.98 -28.85
N SER A 52 -65.41 13.84 -29.42
CA SER A 52 -65.78 15.17 -29.87
C SER A 52 -66.64 15.06 -31.15
N SER A 53 -67.81 15.69 -31.20
CA SER A 53 -68.69 15.71 -32.39
C SER A 53 -68.11 16.62 -33.48
N VAL A 54 -67.89 16.09 -34.70
CA VAL A 54 -66.96 16.69 -35.69
C VAL A 54 -67.65 16.90 -37.05
N SER A 55 -67.64 18.14 -37.53
CA SER A 55 -68.09 18.54 -38.88
C SER A 55 -67.01 18.22 -39.94
N ALA A 56 -67.34 18.20 -41.24
CA ALA A 56 -66.40 17.76 -42.28
C ALA A 56 -65.10 18.59 -42.36
N ASN A 57 -65.15 19.88 -42.00
CA ASN A 57 -63.98 20.77 -41.95
C ASN A 57 -63.10 20.53 -40.69
N ASP A 58 -63.66 19.92 -39.63
CA ASP A 58 -62.97 19.60 -38.37
C ASP A 58 -62.14 18.31 -38.46
N ARG A 59 -62.37 17.46 -39.48
CA ARG A 59 -61.69 16.15 -39.62
C ARG A 59 -60.19 16.29 -39.82
N THR A 60 -59.75 17.20 -40.67
CA THR A 60 -58.33 17.47 -40.94
C THR A 60 -57.62 18.03 -39.71
N GLU A 61 -58.30 18.88 -38.94
CA GLU A 61 -57.75 19.43 -37.69
C GLU A 61 -57.64 18.34 -36.60
N LEU A 62 -58.61 17.45 -36.54
CA LEU A 62 -58.64 16.33 -35.60
C LEU A 62 -57.56 15.29 -35.91
N GLU A 63 -57.26 15.02 -37.18
CA GLU A 63 -56.13 14.19 -37.60
C GLU A 63 -54.79 14.80 -37.20
N LYS A 64 -54.60 16.12 -37.40
CA LYS A 64 -53.41 16.84 -36.92
C LYS A 64 -53.25 16.73 -35.40
N LYS A 65 -54.34 16.87 -34.63
CA LYS A 65 -54.32 16.71 -33.17
C LYS A 65 -53.94 15.28 -32.75
N ARG A 66 -54.47 14.25 -33.43
CA ARG A 66 -54.09 12.84 -33.19
C ARG A 66 -52.62 12.58 -33.49
N GLN A 67 -52.10 13.13 -34.59
CA GLN A 67 -50.70 13.01 -34.95
C GLN A 67 -49.79 13.67 -33.91
N ALA A 68 -50.13 14.88 -33.45
CA ALA A 68 -49.38 15.57 -32.41
C ALA A 68 -49.29 14.77 -31.10
N VAL A 69 -50.37 14.07 -30.70
CA VAL A 69 -50.37 13.19 -29.51
C VAL A 69 -49.41 12.01 -29.69
N ARG A 70 -49.37 11.39 -30.88
CA ARG A 70 -48.43 10.28 -31.16
C ARG A 70 -46.98 10.75 -31.23
N GLU A 71 -46.73 11.93 -31.78
CA GLU A 71 -45.40 12.54 -31.79
C GLU A 71 -44.93 12.90 -30.37
N GLU A 72 -45.84 13.40 -29.52
CA GLU A 72 -45.58 13.65 -28.10
C GLU A 72 -45.22 12.36 -27.35
N GLU A 73 -45.99 11.29 -27.56
CA GLU A 73 -45.73 9.96 -27.00
C GLU A 73 -44.34 9.45 -27.40
N SER A 74 -44.03 9.46 -28.70
CA SER A 74 -42.73 9.00 -29.22
C SER A 74 -41.55 9.80 -28.64
N ARG A 75 -41.67 11.13 -28.61
CA ARG A 75 -40.63 12.01 -28.03
C ARG A 75 -40.40 11.71 -26.54
N ASN A 76 -41.47 11.52 -25.78
CA ASN A 76 -41.36 11.18 -24.36
C ASN A 76 -40.69 9.81 -24.16
N THR A 77 -41.00 8.82 -25.00
CA THR A 77 -40.34 7.50 -24.96
C THR A 77 -38.83 7.62 -25.21
N THR A 78 -38.40 8.39 -26.22
CA THR A 78 -36.98 8.63 -26.48
C THR A 78 -36.30 9.36 -25.31
N LYS A 79 -36.97 10.35 -24.72
CA LYS A 79 -36.48 11.07 -23.53
C LYS A 79 -36.26 10.13 -22.35
N TYR A 80 -37.27 9.34 -21.97
CA TYR A 80 -37.17 8.41 -20.83
C TYR A 80 -36.10 7.34 -21.05
N LEU A 81 -35.95 6.85 -22.29
CA LEU A 81 -34.87 5.91 -22.62
C LEU A 81 -33.49 6.56 -22.45
N GLY A 82 -33.32 7.80 -22.94
CA GLY A 82 -32.09 8.56 -22.75
C GLY A 82 -31.76 8.79 -21.28
N GLU A 83 -32.73 9.27 -20.49
CA GLU A 83 -32.59 9.44 -19.03
C GLU A 83 -32.23 8.12 -18.35
N GLY A 84 -32.91 7.02 -18.69
CA GLY A 84 -32.61 5.69 -18.17
C GLY A 84 -31.17 5.23 -18.46
N ILE A 85 -30.68 5.42 -19.69
CA ILE A 85 -29.30 5.12 -20.06
C ILE A 85 -28.31 5.96 -19.24
N THR A 86 -28.57 7.26 -19.08
CA THR A 86 -27.69 8.14 -18.29
C THR A 86 -27.64 7.72 -16.82
N PHE A 87 -28.78 7.42 -16.19
CA PHE A 87 -28.83 6.92 -14.82
C PHE A 87 -28.12 5.58 -14.68
N LEU A 88 -28.33 4.65 -15.62
CA LEU A 88 -27.66 3.35 -15.60
C LEU A 88 -26.14 3.53 -15.68
N ALA A 89 -25.63 4.38 -16.57
CA ALA A 89 -24.21 4.65 -16.69
C ALA A 89 -23.63 5.24 -15.39
N LEU A 90 -24.29 6.23 -14.79
CA LEU A 90 -23.88 6.83 -13.51
C LEU A 90 -23.87 5.80 -12.38
N ILE A 91 -24.90 4.95 -12.29
CA ILE A 91 -24.99 3.88 -11.29
C ILE A 91 -23.84 2.89 -11.47
N LEU A 92 -23.53 2.46 -12.69
CA LEU A 92 -22.44 1.52 -12.95
C LEU A 92 -21.07 2.11 -12.60
N ILE A 93 -20.81 3.36 -12.98
CA ILE A 93 -19.56 4.05 -12.63
C ILE A 93 -19.43 4.17 -11.11
N GLY A 94 -20.49 4.63 -10.43
CA GLY A 94 -20.53 4.73 -8.97
C GLY A 94 -20.34 3.38 -8.29
N ALA A 95 -20.98 2.33 -8.81
CA ALA A 95 -20.86 0.97 -8.28
C ALA A 95 -19.43 0.43 -8.42
N VAL A 96 -18.75 0.66 -9.53
CA VAL A 96 -17.34 0.26 -9.72
C VAL A 96 -16.44 1.01 -8.74
N PHE A 97 -16.65 2.31 -8.56
CA PHE A 97 -15.90 3.12 -7.61
C PHE A 97 -16.07 2.63 -6.17
N VAL A 98 -17.32 2.44 -5.71
CA VAL A 98 -17.63 1.93 -4.36
C VAL A 98 -17.02 0.54 -4.15
N TYR A 99 -17.14 -0.37 -5.12
CA TYR A 99 -16.57 -1.71 -5.02
C TYR A 99 -15.06 -1.68 -4.83
N ARG A 100 -14.36 -0.87 -5.63
CA ARG A 100 -12.89 -0.70 -5.52
C ARG A 100 -12.51 -0.07 -4.18
N ALA A 101 -13.23 0.96 -3.74
CA ALA A 101 -12.97 1.63 -2.46
C ALA A 101 -13.12 0.67 -1.27
N VAL A 102 -14.23 -0.09 -1.22
CA VAL A 102 -14.48 -1.07 -0.15
C VAL A 102 -13.43 -2.18 -0.15
N ARG A 103 -13.07 -2.73 -1.32
CA ARG A 103 -12.00 -3.74 -1.41
C ARG A 103 -10.66 -3.21 -0.91
N ARG A 104 -10.28 -1.98 -1.31
CA ARG A 104 -9.04 -1.35 -0.88
C ARG A 104 -9.02 -1.18 0.63
N GLN A 105 -10.12 -0.68 1.22
CA GLN A 105 -10.25 -0.50 2.66
C GLN A 105 -10.09 -1.81 3.43
N LEU A 106 -10.79 -2.87 3.00
CA LEU A 106 -10.68 -4.19 3.64
C LEU A 106 -9.27 -4.78 3.53
N LYS A 107 -8.57 -4.56 2.40
CA LYS A 107 -7.18 -4.99 2.22
C LYS A 107 -6.24 -4.25 3.19
N THR A 108 -6.35 -2.92 3.28
CA THR A 108 -5.55 -2.10 4.20
C THR A 108 -5.79 -2.49 5.65
N GLN A 109 -7.05 -2.68 6.05
CA GLN A 109 -7.39 -3.14 7.41
C GLN A 109 -6.74 -4.50 7.74
N GLN A 110 -6.72 -5.44 6.78
CA GLN A 110 -6.05 -6.72 6.99
C GLN A 110 -4.53 -6.55 7.12
N GLN A 111 -3.91 -5.73 6.28
CA GLN A 111 -2.48 -5.43 6.36
C GLN A 111 -2.12 -4.82 7.71
N GLN A 112 -2.92 -3.88 8.22
CA GLN A 112 -2.75 -3.29 9.55
C GLN A 112 -2.89 -4.33 10.67
N GLN A 113 -3.88 -5.23 10.58
CA GLN A 113 -4.05 -6.30 11.56
C GLN A 113 -2.85 -7.27 11.56
N ASN A 114 -2.38 -7.64 10.37
CA ASN A 114 -1.21 -8.51 10.20
C ASN A 114 0.05 -7.86 10.75
N PHE A 115 0.23 -6.57 10.50
CA PHE A 115 1.28 -5.77 11.11
C PHE A 115 1.22 -5.82 12.64
N MET A 116 0.03 -5.66 13.25
CA MET A 116 -0.06 -5.69 14.71
C MET A 116 0.27 -7.04 15.32
N MET A 117 -0.11 -8.12 14.65
CA MET A 117 0.34 -9.46 15.03
C MET A 117 1.87 -9.60 14.88
N ALA A 118 2.44 -9.10 13.78
CA ALA A 118 3.89 -9.15 13.53
C ALA A 118 4.67 -8.34 14.57
N VAL A 119 4.26 -7.12 14.88
CA VAL A 119 4.86 -6.27 15.92
C VAL A 119 4.82 -6.96 17.27
N THR A 120 3.66 -7.51 17.66
CA THR A 120 3.53 -8.23 18.94
C THR A 120 4.52 -9.39 19.03
N HIS A 121 4.68 -10.16 17.94
CA HIS A 121 5.61 -11.27 17.89
C HIS A 121 7.09 -10.83 17.91
N GLU A 122 7.42 -9.79 17.14
CA GLU A 122 8.78 -9.22 17.07
C GLU A 122 9.20 -8.53 18.38
N LEU A 123 8.26 -7.99 19.16
CA LEU A 123 8.52 -7.45 20.51
C LEU A 123 8.65 -8.57 21.55
N LYS A 124 7.77 -9.58 21.50
CA LYS A 124 7.74 -10.65 22.52
C LYS A 124 9.02 -11.50 22.51
N THR A 125 9.62 -11.73 21.33
CA THR A 125 10.86 -12.52 21.22
C THR A 125 12.03 -11.91 22.01
N PRO A 126 12.52 -10.68 21.71
CA PRO A 126 13.66 -10.10 22.41
C PRO A 126 13.38 -9.94 23.91
N ILE A 127 12.14 -9.61 24.31
CA ILE A 127 11.74 -9.55 25.71
C ILE A 127 11.90 -10.91 26.40
N ALA A 128 11.45 -12.00 25.76
CA ALA A 128 11.58 -13.34 26.31
C ALA A 128 13.04 -13.80 26.42
N VAL A 129 13.86 -13.49 25.42
CA VAL A 129 15.31 -13.82 25.43
C VAL A 129 16.04 -13.02 26.50
N ALA A 130 15.80 -11.71 26.58
CA ALA A 130 16.39 -10.87 27.62
C ALA A 130 15.98 -11.33 29.02
N LYS A 131 14.69 -11.66 29.21
CA LYS A 131 14.20 -12.20 30.49
C LYS A 131 14.89 -13.52 30.84
N LEU A 132 14.99 -14.46 29.90
CA LEU A 132 15.67 -15.75 30.13
C LEU A 132 17.14 -15.55 30.50
N ASN A 133 17.84 -14.66 29.81
CA ASN A 133 19.23 -14.33 30.10
C ASN A 133 19.38 -13.76 31.52
N LEU A 134 18.51 -12.83 31.92
CA LEU A 134 18.49 -12.24 33.26
C LEU A 134 18.15 -13.29 34.33
N GLU A 135 17.17 -14.17 34.10
CA GLU A 135 16.87 -15.29 35.00
C GLU A 135 18.05 -16.25 35.14
N THR A 136 18.79 -16.51 34.05
CA THR A 136 19.98 -17.36 34.04
C THR A 136 21.09 -16.75 34.90
N LEU A 137 21.32 -15.44 34.75
CA LEU A 137 22.27 -14.68 35.56
C LEU A 137 21.88 -14.64 37.05
N GLN A 138 20.58 -14.63 37.36
CA GLN A 138 20.08 -14.62 38.73
C GLN A 138 20.17 -16.00 39.41
N LYS A 139 19.89 -17.08 38.69
CA LYS A 139 19.77 -18.44 39.25
C LYS A 139 21.08 -19.21 39.31
N HIS A 140 22.06 -18.89 38.46
CA HIS A 140 23.27 -19.68 38.30
C HIS A 140 24.53 -18.87 38.60
N GLN A 141 25.45 -19.46 39.36
CA GLN A 141 26.81 -18.93 39.50
C GLN A 141 27.60 -19.27 38.23
N LEU A 142 27.82 -18.28 37.38
CA LEU A 142 28.54 -18.45 36.11
C LEU A 142 29.98 -17.94 36.22
N ASP A 143 30.88 -18.54 35.44
CA ASP A 143 32.21 -17.97 35.22
C ASP A 143 32.12 -16.59 34.54
N GLU A 144 33.14 -15.77 34.75
CA GLU A 144 33.18 -14.37 34.30
C GLU A 144 32.92 -14.24 32.79
N ASN A 145 33.53 -15.12 31.99
CA ASN A 145 33.41 -15.11 30.54
C ASN A 145 31.97 -15.39 30.07
N LYS A 146 31.31 -16.43 30.62
CA LYS A 146 29.90 -16.71 30.31
C LYS A 146 28.97 -15.60 30.79
N ARG A 147 29.24 -15.04 31.97
CA ARG A 147 28.46 -13.91 32.51
C ARG A 147 28.51 -12.72 31.55
N GLN A 148 29.71 -12.32 31.13
CA GLN A 148 29.90 -11.20 30.21
C GLN A 148 29.23 -11.44 28.85
N LYS A 149 29.31 -12.67 28.33
CA LYS A 149 28.64 -13.06 27.09
C LYS A 149 27.12 -12.93 27.18
N ILE A 150 26.50 -13.38 28.27
CA ILE A 150 25.04 -13.29 28.47
C ILE A 150 24.61 -11.82 28.64
N ILE A 151 25.40 -11.00 29.35
CA ILE A 151 25.15 -9.56 29.45
C ILE A 151 25.18 -8.92 28.05
N GLN A 152 26.20 -9.22 27.25
CA GLN A 152 26.31 -8.68 25.90
C GLN A 152 25.13 -9.10 25.00
N MET A 153 24.72 -10.38 25.06
CA MET A 153 23.53 -10.86 24.35
C MET A 153 22.26 -10.13 24.80
N THR A 154 22.11 -9.84 26.10
CA THR A 154 20.96 -9.12 26.65
C THR A 154 20.91 -7.66 26.20
N LEU A 155 22.06 -6.99 26.15
CA LEU A 155 22.17 -5.63 25.61
C LEU A 155 21.82 -5.58 24.11
N GLN A 156 22.28 -6.58 23.34
CA GLN A 156 21.95 -6.68 21.92
C GLN A 156 20.44 -6.82 21.68
N GLU A 157 19.74 -7.66 22.44
CA GLU A 157 18.28 -7.81 22.32
C GLU A 157 17.53 -6.55 22.77
N THR A 158 18.01 -5.84 23.80
CA THR A 158 17.44 -4.55 24.22
C THR A 158 17.62 -3.47 23.14
N ASN A 159 18.80 -3.38 22.52
CA ASN A 159 19.05 -2.44 21.42
C ASN A 159 18.18 -2.76 20.20
N ARG A 160 17.96 -4.05 19.91
CA ARG A 160 17.03 -4.48 18.87
C ARG A 160 15.59 -4.05 19.17
N LEU A 161 15.14 -4.19 20.42
CA LEU A 161 13.82 -3.73 20.86
C LEU A 161 13.67 -2.20 20.69
N ASN A 162 14.69 -1.45 21.09
CA ASN A 162 14.72 0.00 20.94
C ASN A 162 14.61 0.43 19.48
N THR A 163 15.40 -0.20 18.59
CA THR A 163 15.36 0.04 17.14
C THR A 163 13.97 -0.23 16.56
N LEU A 164 13.34 -1.35 16.94
CA LEU A 164 12.00 -1.70 16.48
C LEU A 164 10.95 -0.67 16.94
N THR A 165 11.06 -0.20 18.17
CA THR A 165 10.14 0.80 18.75
C THR A 165 10.31 2.16 18.08
N ASN A 166 11.56 2.59 17.85
CA ASN A 166 11.87 3.80 17.10
C ASN A 166 11.35 3.75 15.67
N ASN A 167 11.54 2.62 14.95
CA ASN A 167 11.01 2.46 13.61
C ASN A 167 9.46 2.59 13.56
N ILE A 168 8.76 2.12 14.60
CA ILE A 168 7.30 2.27 14.72
C ILE A 168 6.94 3.75 14.97
N LEU A 169 7.63 4.41 15.90
CA LEU A 169 7.38 5.80 16.25
C LEU A 169 7.63 6.74 15.07
N VAL A 170 8.79 6.63 14.44
CA VAL A 170 9.17 7.45 13.26
C VAL A 170 8.20 7.19 12.12
N SER A 171 7.83 5.92 11.85
CA SER A 171 6.82 5.62 10.84
C SER A 171 5.48 6.28 11.12
N SER A 172 5.07 6.43 12.38
CA SER A 172 3.82 7.12 12.73
C SER A 172 3.94 8.64 12.62
N GLN A 173 5.11 9.21 12.96
CA GLN A 173 5.34 10.66 12.90
C GLN A 173 5.42 11.16 11.45
N LEU A 174 6.07 10.40 10.57
CA LEU A 174 6.16 10.72 9.14
C LEU A 174 4.80 10.66 8.43
N GLU A 175 3.90 9.78 8.88
CA GLU A 175 2.55 9.69 8.30
C GLU A 175 1.67 10.88 8.60
N ASP A 176 1.70 11.34 9.85
CA ASP A 176 0.86 12.43 10.28
C ASP A 176 1.44 13.81 9.91
N GLY A 177 2.56 13.82 9.15
CA GLY A 177 3.30 15.04 8.81
C GLY A 177 3.85 15.77 10.03
N ARG A 178 3.95 15.09 11.18
CA ARG A 178 4.34 15.67 12.48
C ARG A 178 5.84 15.58 12.75
N TYR A 179 6.59 14.90 11.90
CA TYR A 179 8.04 14.84 12.04
C TYR A 179 8.66 16.15 11.58
N ALA A 180 9.22 16.92 12.51
CA ALA A 180 10.00 18.10 12.20
C ALA A 180 11.38 17.65 11.70
N VAL A 181 11.53 17.51 10.38
CA VAL A 181 12.79 17.13 9.75
C VAL A 181 13.82 18.23 9.99
N SER A 182 14.91 17.91 10.68
CA SER A 182 16.03 18.83 10.88
C SER A 182 17.08 18.53 9.83
N LYS A 183 17.02 19.25 8.70
CA LYS A 183 17.99 19.06 7.62
C LYS A 183 19.23 19.90 7.86
N GLU A 184 20.37 19.25 7.90
CA GLU A 184 21.69 19.85 8.03
C GLU A 184 22.61 19.34 6.92
N GLU A 185 23.72 20.03 6.69
CA GLU A 185 24.79 19.50 5.84
C GLU A 185 25.43 18.31 6.53
N LEU A 186 25.46 17.16 5.86
CA LEU A 186 26.02 15.93 6.39
C LEU A 186 26.85 15.21 5.35
N ASN A 187 27.92 14.56 5.82
CA ASN A 187 28.73 13.69 4.99
C ASN A 187 28.08 12.28 4.94
N LEU A 188 27.42 11.97 3.82
CA LEU A 188 26.76 10.68 3.62
C LEU A 188 27.78 9.54 3.52
N SER A 189 29.00 9.81 3.07
CA SER A 189 30.08 8.82 3.05
C SER A 189 30.42 8.35 4.47
N ASP A 190 30.54 9.27 5.42
CA ASP A 190 30.87 8.94 6.81
C ASP A 190 29.73 8.22 7.51
N LEU A 191 28.49 8.62 7.25
CA LEU A 191 27.30 7.93 7.74
C LEU A 191 27.27 6.49 7.23
N LEU A 192 27.43 6.27 5.92
CA LEU A 192 27.42 4.93 5.34
C LEU A 192 28.59 4.06 5.85
N LYS A 193 29.81 4.63 5.94
CA LYS A 193 30.99 3.95 6.49
C LYS A 193 30.74 3.50 7.93
N SER A 194 30.15 4.37 8.76
CA SER A 194 29.83 4.08 10.16
C SER A 194 28.81 2.96 10.28
N SER A 195 27.70 3.04 9.53
CA SER A 195 26.69 1.98 9.52
C SER A 195 27.27 0.64 9.06
N VAL A 196 28.05 0.60 7.97
CA VAL A 196 28.66 -0.64 7.50
C VAL A 196 29.66 -1.22 8.52
N SER A 197 30.41 -0.37 9.22
CA SER A 197 31.31 -0.79 10.29
C SER A 197 30.56 -1.49 11.44
N ASP A 198 29.45 -0.90 11.90
CA ASP A 198 28.61 -1.49 12.95
C ASP A 198 28.06 -2.86 12.54
N PHE A 199 27.63 -3.00 11.28
CA PHE A 199 27.16 -4.27 10.74
C PHE A 199 28.28 -5.30 10.57
N ARG A 200 29.49 -4.90 10.18
CA ARG A 200 30.67 -5.77 10.15
C ARG A 200 30.98 -6.31 11.54
N ASN A 201 30.96 -5.45 12.56
CA ASN A 201 31.22 -5.86 13.95
C ASN A 201 30.14 -6.81 14.49
N ARG A 202 28.88 -6.60 14.11
CA ARG A 202 27.75 -7.45 14.51
C ARG A 202 27.70 -8.79 13.77
N PHE A 203 28.23 -8.85 12.55
CA PHE A 203 28.24 -10.04 11.69
C PHE A 203 29.64 -10.30 11.11
N PRO A 204 30.62 -10.69 11.97
CA PRO A 204 32.02 -10.83 11.57
C PRO A 204 32.26 -11.94 10.54
N GLU A 205 31.42 -12.98 10.55
CA GLU A 205 31.49 -14.12 9.61
C GLU A 205 31.01 -13.78 8.19
N ARG A 206 30.52 -12.57 7.95
CA ARG A 206 29.93 -12.17 6.67
C ARG A 206 30.92 -11.37 5.84
N SER A 207 30.93 -11.62 4.53
CA SER A 207 31.73 -10.85 3.57
C SER A 207 31.03 -9.53 3.19
N TRP A 208 31.81 -8.45 3.15
CA TRP A 208 31.33 -7.09 2.88
C TRP A 208 32.22 -6.40 1.86
N GLN A 209 31.65 -5.95 0.75
CA GLN A 209 32.35 -5.13 -0.24
C GLN A 209 31.80 -3.70 -0.25
N THR A 210 32.69 -2.71 -0.24
CA THR A 210 32.34 -1.30 -0.16
C THR A 210 33.01 -0.48 -1.25
N GLY A 211 32.23 0.29 -2.01
CA GLY A 211 32.72 1.29 -2.97
C GLY A 211 32.10 2.64 -2.67
N ILE A 212 32.71 3.40 -1.76
CA ILE A 212 32.15 4.64 -1.21
C ILE A 212 33.04 5.80 -1.64
N ASP A 213 32.54 6.66 -2.53
CA ASP A 213 33.17 7.94 -2.88
C ASP A 213 33.38 8.77 -1.61
N GLU A 214 34.49 9.50 -1.56
CA GLU A 214 34.80 10.36 -0.41
C GLU A 214 34.04 11.70 -0.48
N GLU A 215 33.85 12.28 0.71
CA GLU A 215 33.28 13.62 0.90
C GLU A 215 31.96 13.84 0.15
N VAL A 216 31.06 12.86 0.17
CA VAL A 216 29.74 12.97 -0.46
C VAL A 216 28.79 13.69 0.49
N GLU A 217 28.68 15.00 0.31
CA GLU A 217 27.81 15.85 1.13
C GLU A 217 26.38 15.92 0.59
N ILE A 218 25.41 15.89 1.51
CA ILE A 218 23.99 16.13 1.21
C ILE A 218 23.36 16.98 2.31
N ILE A 219 22.24 17.63 2.00
CA ILE A 219 21.37 18.28 2.98
C ILE A 219 20.31 17.27 3.42
N GLY A 220 20.33 16.87 4.68
CA GLY A 220 19.42 15.85 5.18
C GLY A 220 19.39 15.71 6.69
N ASP A 221 18.51 14.85 7.17
CA ASP A 221 18.37 14.52 8.58
C ASP A 221 19.17 13.26 8.88
N SER A 222 20.22 13.41 9.70
CA SER A 222 21.17 12.33 10.02
C SER A 222 20.47 11.11 10.62
N LEU A 223 19.46 11.30 11.48
CA LEU A 223 18.73 10.20 12.11
C LEU A 223 17.90 9.44 11.07
N LEU A 224 17.15 10.15 10.23
CA LEU A 224 16.36 9.52 9.17
C LEU A 224 17.25 8.77 8.18
N LEU A 225 18.35 9.38 7.72
CA LEU A 225 19.25 8.72 6.77
C LEU A 225 19.91 7.48 7.37
N THR A 226 20.27 7.53 8.66
CA THR A 226 20.76 6.35 9.40
C THR A 226 19.71 5.24 9.43
N ILE A 227 18.45 5.57 9.67
CA ILE A 227 17.33 4.60 9.63
C ILE A 227 17.19 4.00 8.23
N LEU A 228 17.27 4.81 7.17
CA LEU A 228 17.19 4.33 5.79
C LEU A 228 18.31 3.34 5.49
N VAL A 229 19.57 3.72 5.76
CA VAL A 229 20.74 2.86 5.50
C VAL A 229 20.64 1.56 6.29
N ASN A 230 20.35 1.65 7.59
CA ASN A 230 20.25 0.46 8.44
C ASN A 230 19.14 -0.49 7.97
N ASN A 231 17.98 0.02 7.54
CA ASN A 231 16.91 -0.83 7.01
C ASN A 231 17.31 -1.56 5.71
N LEU A 232 18.06 -0.90 4.81
CA LEU A 232 18.56 -1.55 3.60
C LEU A 232 19.60 -2.64 3.93
N LEU A 233 20.54 -2.35 4.83
CA LEU A 233 21.55 -3.30 5.29
C LEU A 233 20.92 -4.50 6.02
N GLU A 234 19.96 -4.28 6.92
CA GLU A 234 19.25 -5.37 7.60
C GLU A 234 18.49 -6.27 6.61
N ASN A 235 17.88 -5.68 5.57
CA ASN A 235 17.21 -6.46 4.54
C ASN A 235 18.19 -7.31 3.73
N ALA A 236 19.29 -6.70 3.24
CA ALA A 236 20.34 -7.45 2.56
C ALA A 236 20.83 -8.61 3.42
N ILE A 237 20.98 -8.37 4.73
CA ILE A 237 21.47 -9.40 5.63
C ILE A 237 20.51 -10.57 5.79
N LYS A 238 19.24 -10.23 5.93
CA LYS A 238 18.16 -11.14 6.28
C LYS A 238 17.73 -12.03 5.12
N TYR A 239 17.83 -11.52 3.89
CA TYR A 239 17.38 -12.21 2.68
C TYR A 239 18.52 -12.86 1.89
N SER A 240 19.78 -12.58 2.24
CA SER A 240 20.95 -13.30 1.71
C SER A 240 21.39 -14.46 2.60
N PRO A 241 21.86 -15.57 2.01
CA PRO A 241 22.62 -16.61 2.72
C PRO A 241 23.81 -16.02 3.47
N LYS A 242 24.29 -16.72 4.51
CA LYS A 242 25.35 -16.17 5.38
C LYS A 242 26.70 -16.04 4.69
N GLU A 243 26.94 -16.90 3.73
CA GLU A 243 28.18 -17.06 2.97
C GLU A 243 28.29 -16.04 1.82
N LYS A 244 27.19 -15.36 1.49
CA LYS A 244 27.10 -14.43 0.38
C LYS A 244 27.53 -13.02 0.78
N THR A 245 28.03 -12.28 -0.21
CA THR A 245 28.58 -10.95 0.03
C THR A 245 27.48 -9.91 -0.02
N VAL A 246 27.52 -8.95 0.90
CA VAL A 246 26.71 -7.72 0.82
C VAL A 246 27.58 -6.61 0.24
N TYR A 247 27.09 -5.95 -0.81
CA TYR A 247 27.80 -4.87 -1.47
C TYR A 247 27.14 -3.54 -1.13
N CYS A 248 27.93 -2.56 -0.73
CA CYS A 248 27.45 -1.21 -0.42
C CYS A 248 28.25 -0.22 -1.25
N SER A 249 27.59 0.64 -2.01
CA SER A 249 28.26 1.67 -2.79
C SER A 249 27.58 3.01 -2.67
N LEU A 250 28.39 4.06 -2.73
CA LEU A 250 27.95 5.45 -2.76
C LEU A 250 28.77 6.17 -3.81
N TYR A 251 28.13 6.68 -4.84
CA TYR A 251 28.82 7.31 -5.96
C TYR A 251 28.04 8.46 -6.55
N ARG A 252 28.74 9.36 -7.24
CA ARG A 252 28.13 10.45 -8.03
C ARG A 252 27.92 10.01 -9.48
N GLU A 253 26.70 10.06 -9.98
CA GLU A 253 26.38 9.75 -11.37
C GLU A 253 25.39 10.77 -11.97
N LYS A 254 25.72 11.36 -13.12
CA LYS A 254 24.82 12.24 -13.90
C LYS A 254 24.14 13.34 -13.07
N GLY A 255 24.90 13.99 -12.16
CA GLY A 255 24.37 15.04 -11.27
C GLY A 255 23.47 14.50 -10.16
N ARG A 256 23.59 13.23 -9.79
CA ARG A 256 22.90 12.62 -8.65
C ARG A 256 23.90 11.93 -7.75
N ILE A 257 23.54 11.81 -6.48
CA ILE A 257 24.25 10.96 -5.52
C ILE A 257 23.44 9.68 -5.40
N VAL A 258 24.07 8.53 -5.63
CA VAL A 258 23.42 7.23 -5.63
C VAL A 258 24.00 6.39 -4.51
N LEU A 259 23.16 6.03 -3.54
CA LEU A 259 23.45 5.05 -2.50
C LEU A 259 22.84 3.72 -2.91
N GLU A 260 23.63 2.66 -2.91
CA GLU A 260 23.23 1.36 -3.41
C GLU A 260 23.64 0.25 -2.44
N VAL A 261 22.69 -0.64 -2.14
CA VAL A 261 22.91 -1.86 -1.35
C VAL A 261 22.50 -3.06 -2.20
N LYS A 262 23.45 -3.95 -2.48
CA LYS A 262 23.23 -5.18 -3.24
C LYS A 262 23.34 -6.39 -2.34
N ASP A 263 22.45 -7.32 -2.59
CA ASP A 263 22.38 -8.60 -1.91
C ASP A 263 22.33 -9.74 -2.94
N GLU A 264 22.73 -10.95 -2.53
CA GLU A 264 22.69 -12.14 -3.39
C GLU A 264 21.63 -13.12 -2.87
N GLY A 265 20.50 -12.59 -2.44
CA GLY A 265 19.38 -13.33 -1.88
C GLY A 265 18.45 -13.94 -2.92
N ILE A 266 17.22 -14.22 -2.47
CA ILE A 266 16.17 -14.87 -3.28
C ILE A 266 15.57 -13.97 -4.39
N GLY A 267 15.93 -12.68 -4.42
CA GLY A 267 15.33 -11.72 -5.34
C GLY A 267 13.89 -11.32 -4.98
N ILE A 268 13.31 -10.44 -5.81
CA ILE A 268 11.92 -9.98 -5.69
C ILE A 268 11.27 -10.06 -7.07
N ALA A 269 10.12 -10.75 -7.17
CA ALA A 269 9.37 -10.83 -8.42
C ALA A 269 8.91 -9.43 -8.91
N ASP A 270 8.87 -9.24 -10.22
CA ASP A 270 8.58 -7.93 -10.84
C ASP A 270 7.26 -7.30 -10.37
N GLU A 271 6.21 -8.12 -10.17
CA GLU A 271 4.91 -7.64 -9.72
C GLU A 271 4.92 -7.15 -8.26
N GLU A 272 5.95 -7.53 -7.51
CA GLU A 272 6.12 -7.26 -6.09
C GLU A 272 7.05 -6.05 -5.85
N LYS A 273 7.95 -5.71 -6.78
CA LYS A 273 8.95 -4.62 -6.64
C LYS A 273 8.35 -3.26 -6.29
N LYS A 274 7.16 -2.92 -6.82
CA LYS A 274 6.45 -1.69 -6.44
C LYS A 274 5.79 -1.79 -5.05
N ARG A 275 5.37 -2.99 -4.69
CA ARG A 275 4.56 -3.25 -3.49
C ARG A 275 5.43 -3.43 -2.25
N VAL A 276 6.71 -3.79 -2.38
CA VAL A 276 7.63 -3.91 -1.23
C VAL A 276 7.82 -2.62 -0.44
N PHE A 277 7.54 -1.47 -1.04
CA PHE A 277 7.55 -0.17 -0.38
C PHE A 277 6.17 0.25 0.18
N GLU A 278 5.11 -0.56 0.00
CA GLU A 278 3.82 -0.30 0.64
C GLU A 278 3.91 -0.58 2.14
N LYS A 279 3.20 0.23 2.93
CA LYS A 279 3.14 0.07 4.38
C LYS A 279 2.59 -1.31 4.75
N PHE A 280 3.25 -1.95 5.72
CA PHE A 280 2.90 -3.29 6.22
C PHE A 280 3.05 -4.40 5.18
N TYR A 281 3.62 -4.09 4.01
CA TYR A 281 3.77 -5.06 2.95
C TYR A 281 4.92 -6.00 3.20
N ARG A 282 4.68 -7.27 2.86
CA ARG A 282 5.65 -8.35 2.96
C ARG A 282 5.32 -9.36 1.86
N ILE A 283 6.34 -9.99 1.26
CA ILE A 283 6.22 -10.98 0.17
C ILE A 283 5.84 -12.37 0.70
N GLY A 284 4.84 -13.02 0.14
CA GLY A 284 4.39 -14.38 0.53
C GLY A 284 3.24 -14.42 1.56
N ASN A 285 3.00 -15.57 2.17
CA ASN A 285 1.87 -15.81 3.08
C ASN A 285 2.31 -15.74 4.55
N GLU A 286 1.65 -14.90 5.36
CA GLU A 286 1.95 -14.68 6.79
C GLU A 286 2.09 -15.98 7.60
N ALA A 287 1.28 -16.99 7.27
CA ALA A 287 1.20 -18.26 8.01
C ALA A 287 2.32 -19.26 7.67
N THR A 288 3.00 -19.10 6.54
CA THR A 288 4.06 -20.01 6.07
C THR A 288 5.43 -19.36 6.08
N ARG A 289 5.53 -18.10 6.56
CA ARG A 289 6.78 -17.37 6.63
C ARG A 289 7.60 -17.80 7.84
N THR A 290 8.88 -18.07 7.58
CA THR A 290 9.91 -18.27 8.60
C THR A 290 10.66 -16.98 8.92
N THR A 291 10.73 -16.04 7.97
CA THR A 291 11.48 -14.79 8.13
C THR A 291 10.71 -13.79 8.99
N LYS A 292 11.36 -13.28 10.03
CA LYS A 292 10.87 -12.27 10.98
C LYS A 292 10.67 -10.88 10.35
N GLY A 293 9.98 -9.96 11.01
CA GLY A 293 9.92 -8.54 10.62
C GLY A 293 8.53 -7.93 10.43
N THR A 294 8.45 -6.61 10.58
CA THR A 294 7.20 -5.84 10.70
C THR A 294 6.60 -5.39 9.36
N GLY A 295 7.40 -5.30 8.29
CA GLY A 295 6.95 -4.72 7.01
C GLY A 295 6.92 -3.19 7.00
N LEU A 296 7.63 -2.54 7.95
CA LEU A 296 7.80 -1.07 7.96
C LEU A 296 9.11 -0.59 7.32
N GLY A 297 10.16 -1.42 7.30
CA GLY A 297 11.51 -0.95 6.94
C GLY A 297 11.62 -0.32 5.56
N LEU A 298 11.16 -1.01 4.51
CA LEU A 298 11.20 -0.46 3.14
C LEU A 298 10.21 0.68 2.93
N TYR A 299 9.03 0.64 3.57
CA TYR A 299 8.11 1.77 3.57
C TYR A 299 8.76 3.03 4.15
N LEU A 300 9.49 2.87 5.25
CA LEU A 300 10.22 3.95 5.91
C LEU A 300 11.37 4.45 5.03
N CYS A 301 12.11 3.57 4.37
CA CYS A 301 13.12 3.96 3.38
C CYS A 301 12.53 4.83 2.27
N LYS A 302 11.34 4.45 1.76
CA LYS A 302 10.64 5.24 0.75
C LYS A 302 10.20 6.60 1.27
N LYS A 303 9.61 6.67 2.46
CA LYS A 303 9.19 7.95 3.06
C LYS A 303 10.38 8.87 3.32
N ILE A 304 11.47 8.32 3.82
CA ILE A 304 12.70 9.09 4.07
C ILE A 304 13.32 9.56 2.76
N ALA A 305 13.37 8.72 1.72
CA ALA A 305 13.83 9.13 0.40
C ALA A 305 12.96 10.28 -0.17
N GLU A 306 11.63 10.14 -0.12
CA GLU A 306 10.68 11.17 -0.56
C GLU A 306 10.92 12.50 0.17
N ASP A 307 11.07 12.47 1.50
CA ASP A 307 11.34 13.67 2.32
C ASP A 307 12.69 14.32 1.98
N HIS A 308 13.66 13.55 1.49
CA HIS A 308 14.98 14.02 1.06
C HIS A 308 15.05 14.34 -0.43
N ASN A 309 13.91 14.48 -1.12
CA ASN A 309 13.84 14.71 -2.57
C ASN A 309 14.59 13.64 -3.39
N ALA A 310 14.72 12.44 -2.84
CA ALA A 310 15.34 11.29 -3.45
C ALA A 310 14.28 10.30 -3.95
N ASP A 311 14.70 9.42 -4.87
CA ASP A 311 13.89 8.29 -5.30
C ASP A 311 14.53 6.99 -4.83
N ILE A 312 13.71 6.00 -4.46
CA ILE A 312 14.17 4.65 -4.11
C ILE A 312 13.59 3.64 -5.08
N GLN A 313 14.46 2.77 -5.60
CA GLN A 313 14.09 1.72 -6.52
C GLN A 313 14.76 0.40 -6.15
N VAL A 314 14.17 -0.69 -6.64
CA VAL A 314 14.73 -2.04 -6.51
C VAL A 314 14.81 -2.68 -7.89
N THR A 315 15.97 -3.25 -8.21
CA THR A 315 16.23 -3.99 -9.44
C THR A 315 16.84 -5.36 -9.12
N ASP A 316 16.89 -6.25 -10.10
CA ASP A 316 17.47 -7.59 -9.88
C ASP A 316 18.99 -7.52 -9.83
N ASN A 317 19.57 -8.33 -8.95
CA ASN A 317 21.01 -8.59 -8.96
C ASN A 317 21.31 -9.89 -9.73
N SER A 318 22.51 -9.99 -10.29
CA SER A 318 22.97 -11.16 -11.05
C SER A 318 24.04 -11.93 -10.24
N PRO A 319 24.00 -13.28 -10.17
CA PRO A 319 23.04 -14.17 -10.81
C PRO A 319 21.65 -14.22 -10.12
N THR A 320 21.57 -13.83 -8.85
CA THR A 320 20.32 -13.72 -8.07
C THR A 320 20.45 -12.63 -7.01
N GLY A 321 19.33 -12.05 -6.56
CA GLY A 321 19.27 -11.11 -5.45
C GLY A 321 18.64 -9.78 -5.84
N CYS A 322 18.84 -8.75 -5.01
CA CYS A 322 18.30 -7.42 -5.25
C CYS A 322 19.37 -6.34 -5.19
N ILE A 323 19.12 -5.26 -5.92
CA ILE A 323 19.86 -4.00 -5.84
C ILE A 323 18.87 -2.93 -5.41
N PHE A 324 19.01 -2.45 -4.19
CA PHE A 324 18.26 -1.29 -3.69
C PHE A 324 19.09 -0.03 -3.93
N ALA A 325 18.56 0.91 -4.71
CA ALA A 325 19.25 2.16 -5.03
C ALA A 325 18.41 3.36 -4.60
N VAL A 326 19.04 4.29 -3.86
CA VAL A 326 18.48 5.58 -3.45
C VAL A 326 19.23 6.68 -4.18
N SER A 327 18.52 7.43 -5.01
CA SER A 327 19.08 8.48 -5.86
C SER A 327 18.68 9.86 -5.34
N PHE A 328 19.61 10.57 -4.72
CA PHE A 328 19.44 11.95 -4.27
C PHE A 328 19.69 12.91 -5.42
N LYS A 329 18.80 13.89 -5.59
CA LYS A 329 19.04 15.01 -6.50
C LYS A 329 20.05 15.93 -5.82
N THR A 330 21.17 16.21 -6.47
CA THR A 330 22.08 17.26 -5.97
C THR A 330 21.34 18.60 -6.01
N ALA A 331 21.45 19.38 -4.95
CA ALA A 331 21.01 20.77 -4.97
C ALA A 331 21.81 21.50 -6.06
N LYS A 332 21.11 22.27 -6.89
CA LYS A 332 21.76 23.16 -7.86
C LYS A 332 22.41 24.34 -7.15
#